data_AF-A0A379SKK2-F1
#
_entry.id   AF-A0A379SKK2-F1
#
_cell.length_a   1.000
_cell.length_b   1.000
_cell.length_c   1.000
_cell.angle_alpha   90.00
_cell.angle_beta   90.00
_cell.angle_gamma   90.00
#
_symmetry.space_group_name_H-M   'P 1'
#
loop_
_entity.id
_entity.type
_entity.pdbx_description
1 polymer ?
#
loop_
_entity_poly.entity_id
_entity_poly.type
_entity_poly.pdbx_seq_one_letter_code
_entity_poly.pdbx_strand_id
1 'polypeptide(L)'
;MKVNQKIEKYLSEIYGKTFTPRHYEALNSRIEKARLLISKKRKTHWDERDVVLITYADQFHSDTSKPLPTFNKFHRQWLAATFSHLHLLPFCPWSSDDGFSVVDYYQVAPETGDWEDISDLSQSSQLMFDFVCNHMSAKSEWFNHYLQQAPGFENFFIAVDPSIDLSAVTRPRALPLLTPFTLKDKSVHHLWTTFSDDQIDLNYRCPDVLLAMVDVLLTYLEKGADYIRLDAVGFMWKIPGTTCIHLPQTHLLIKLFRAITDDVAPGTVIITETNVPHKDNIAYLGNGEDEAHMVYQFSLPPLVLHAVHGQDVRALCSWAQSLTLPSENTTWFNFLASHDGIGLNPLRGLLPEDEILKLVEDLQQEGALVNWKNNPDGSRSPYEINVTYMDALSDRYSTDDQRLARFILAHAILLSFPGVPAIYIQSILGSRNDYDGVTQLGV
;
A
#
# COMPACT_ATOMS: atom_id res chain seq x y z
N MET A 1 11.94 -23.13 14.56
CA MET A 1 11.27 -22.48 15.72
C MET A 1 9.76 -22.63 15.50
N LYS A 2 8.98 -23.04 16.51
CA LYS A 2 7.51 -23.09 16.38
C LYS A 2 6.96 -21.68 16.18
N VAL A 3 5.82 -21.51 15.52
CA VAL A 3 5.30 -20.18 15.18
C VAL A 3 5.06 -19.31 16.43
N ASN A 4 4.48 -19.88 17.50
CA ASN A 4 4.33 -19.19 18.79
C ASN A 4 5.66 -18.66 19.37
N GLN A 5 6.77 -19.39 19.19
CA GLN A 5 8.08 -18.94 19.65
C GLN A 5 8.63 -17.77 18.80
N LYS A 6 8.27 -17.69 17.50
CA LYS A 6 8.58 -16.53 16.65
C LYS A 6 7.83 -15.29 17.14
N ILE A 7 6.53 -15.43 17.39
CA ILE A 7 5.67 -14.35 17.89
C ILE A 7 6.21 -13.79 19.20
N GLU A 8 6.48 -14.65 20.20
CA GLU A 8 7.04 -14.23 21.50
C GLU A 8 8.41 -13.54 21.35
N LYS A 9 9.27 -14.08 20.48
CA LYS A 9 10.59 -13.49 20.21
C LYS A 9 10.46 -12.07 19.66
N TYR A 10 9.64 -11.87 18.62
CA TYR A 10 9.49 -10.54 18.01
C TYR A 10 8.87 -9.53 18.98
N LEU A 11 7.85 -9.93 19.75
CA LEU A 11 7.28 -9.08 20.79
C LEU A 11 8.32 -8.66 21.85
N SER A 12 9.16 -9.60 22.28
CA SER A 12 10.24 -9.31 23.21
C SER A 12 11.29 -8.37 22.61
N GLU A 13 11.60 -8.46 21.32
CA GLU A 13 12.55 -7.57 20.64
C GLU A 13 11.99 -6.16 20.42
N ILE A 14 10.69 -6.04 20.12
CA ILE A 14 10.03 -4.74 19.90
C ILE A 14 9.80 -4.00 21.23
N TYR A 15 9.26 -4.70 22.23
CA TYR A 15 8.70 -4.08 23.44
C TYR A 15 9.45 -4.44 24.73
N GLY A 16 10.19 -5.55 24.75
CA GLY A 16 10.82 -6.06 25.96
C GLY A 16 9.83 -6.15 27.13
N LYS A 17 10.09 -5.41 28.20
CA LYS A 17 9.26 -5.43 29.43
C LYS A 17 7.95 -4.65 29.33
N THR A 18 7.75 -3.81 28.30
CA THR A 18 6.49 -3.05 28.16
C THR A 18 5.34 -3.95 27.68
N PHE A 19 5.65 -5.08 27.03
CA PHE A 19 4.67 -6.11 26.69
C PHE A 19 4.38 -7.00 27.91
N THR A 20 3.48 -6.52 28.76
CA THR A 20 3.05 -7.20 30.00
C THR A 20 2.35 -8.55 29.77
N PRO A 21 2.22 -9.41 30.81
CA PRO A 21 1.45 -10.66 30.74
C PRO A 21 0.00 -10.47 30.26
N ARG A 22 -0.63 -9.33 30.59
CA ARG A 22 -1.98 -8.99 30.12
C ARG A 22 -2.02 -8.86 28.59
N HIS A 23 -1.00 -8.25 27.98
CA HIS A 23 -0.96 -8.11 26.52
C HIS A 23 -0.77 -9.47 25.84
N TYR A 24 0.08 -10.35 26.41
CA TYR A 24 0.22 -11.73 25.92
C TYR A 24 -1.10 -12.50 26.01
N GLU A 25 -1.82 -12.40 27.11
CA GLU A 25 -3.13 -13.04 27.28
C GLU A 25 -4.15 -12.53 26.26
N ALA A 26 -4.23 -11.21 26.06
CA ALA A 26 -5.12 -10.59 25.07
C ALA A 26 -4.80 -11.05 23.64
N LEU A 27 -3.52 -11.02 23.25
CA LEU A 27 -3.07 -11.46 21.93
C LEU A 27 -3.36 -12.94 21.69
N ASN A 28 -2.97 -13.81 22.63
CA ASN A 28 -3.16 -15.25 22.49
C ASN A 28 -4.65 -15.60 22.43
N SER A 29 -5.48 -15.00 23.29
CA SER A 29 -6.94 -15.18 23.24
C SER A 29 -7.51 -14.81 21.86
N ARG A 30 -7.05 -13.68 21.29
CA ARG A 30 -7.51 -13.23 19.99
C ARG A 30 -7.04 -14.13 18.84
N ILE A 31 -5.81 -14.63 18.90
CA ILE A 31 -5.25 -15.60 17.94
C ILE A 31 -6.02 -16.92 18.00
N GLU A 32 -6.26 -17.47 19.19
CA GLU A 32 -7.04 -18.72 19.32
C GLU A 32 -8.45 -18.57 18.78
N LYS A 33 -9.10 -17.42 19.04
CA LYS A 33 -10.41 -17.11 18.46
C LYS A 33 -10.33 -17.07 16.93
N ALA A 34 -9.31 -16.44 16.35
CA ALA A 34 -9.11 -16.38 14.91
C ALA A 34 -8.95 -17.78 14.30
N ARG A 35 -8.15 -18.66 14.91
CA ARG A 35 -7.97 -20.04 14.45
C ARG A 35 -9.29 -20.82 14.36
N LEU A 36 -10.23 -20.53 15.27
CA LEU A 36 -11.54 -21.18 15.28
C LEU A 36 -12.49 -20.59 14.22
N LEU A 37 -12.35 -19.30 13.90
CA LEU A 37 -13.22 -18.60 12.95
C LEU A 37 -12.75 -18.74 11.49
N ILE A 38 -11.44 -18.74 11.26
CA ILE A 38 -10.84 -18.83 9.92
C ILE A 38 -10.92 -20.28 9.45
N SER A 39 -11.92 -20.56 8.62
CA SER A 39 -12.13 -21.88 8.01
C SER A 39 -11.74 -21.95 6.53
N LYS A 40 -11.53 -20.79 5.89
CA LYS A 40 -11.15 -20.70 4.48
C LYS A 40 -9.77 -21.33 4.24
N LYS A 41 -9.71 -22.32 3.35
CA LYS A 41 -8.46 -22.89 2.85
C LYS A 41 -7.92 -21.99 1.73
N ARG A 42 -6.68 -21.53 1.89
CA ARG A 42 -6.00 -20.64 0.94
C ARG A 42 -5.05 -21.40 0.03
N LYS A 43 -4.74 -20.82 -1.12
CA LYS A 43 -3.67 -21.30 -2.01
C LYS A 43 -2.33 -21.11 -1.30
N THR A 44 -1.47 -22.13 -1.26
CA THR A 44 -0.23 -22.07 -0.46
C THR A 44 0.94 -21.39 -1.16
N HIS A 45 0.90 -21.28 -2.49
CA HIS A 45 1.95 -20.69 -3.33
C HIS A 45 1.32 -19.96 -4.50
N TRP A 46 2.07 -19.05 -5.12
CA TRP A 46 1.73 -18.51 -6.42
C TRP A 46 2.22 -19.41 -7.55
N ASP A 47 1.57 -19.35 -8.71
CA ASP A 47 1.97 -20.03 -9.95
C ASP A 47 1.68 -19.15 -11.18
N GLU A 48 1.99 -19.65 -12.37
CA GLU A 48 1.87 -18.91 -13.63
C GLU A 48 0.43 -18.50 -14.00
N ARG A 49 -0.58 -18.99 -13.27
CA ARG A 49 -1.99 -18.64 -13.46
C ARG A 49 -2.42 -17.44 -12.61
N ASP A 50 -1.54 -16.95 -11.75
CA ASP A 50 -1.85 -15.84 -10.86
C ASP A 50 -1.66 -14.50 -11.58
N VAL A 51 -2.80 -13.87 -11.87
CA VAL A 51 -2.90 -12.51 -12.39
C VAL A 51 -3.86 -11.73 -11.51
N VAL A 52 -3.43 -10.55 -11.08
CA VAL A 52 -4.14 -9.69 -10.14
C VAL A 52 -4.79 -8.52 -10.88
N LEU A 53 -6.07 -8.29 -10.64
CA LEU A 53 -6.74 -7.04 -11.02
C LEU A 53 -6.74 -6.09 -9.83
N ILE A 54 -6.26 -4.86 -10.01
CA ILE A 54 -6.35 -3.79 -8.99
C ILE A 54 -7.52 -2.88 -9.36
N THR A 55 -8.43 -2.66 -8.42
CA THR A 55 -9.61 -1.80 -8.63
C THR A 55 -10.12 -1.21 -7.33
N TYR A 56 -10.80 -0.07 -7.42
CA TYR A 56 -11.64 0.41 -6.34
C TYR A 56 -12.95 -0.39 -6.27
N ALA A 57 -13.51 -0.50 -5.06
CA ALA A 57 -14.79 -1.15 -4.82
C ALA A 57 -15.97 -0.37 -5.41
N ASP A 58 -15.81 0.95 -5.60
CA ASP A 58 -16.78 1.84 -6.21
C ASP A 58 -16.53 2.13 -7.70
N GLN A 59 -15.64 1.37 -8.35
CA GLN A 59 -15.24 1.61 -9.74
C GLN A 59 -16.41 1.64 -10.74
N PHE A 60 -17.48 0.89 -10.48
CA PHE A 60 -18.65 0.80 -11.36
C PHE A 60 -19.94 1.15 -10.61
N HIS A 61 -20.71 2.05 -11.20
CA HIS A 61 -21.97 2.54 -10.64
C HIS A 61 -23.17 2.08 -11.46
N SER A 62 -24.33 1.99 -10.82
CA SER A 62 -25.62 1.78 -11.49
C SER A 62 -26.72 2.56 -10.79
N ASP A 63 -27.81 2.83 -11.49
CA ASP A 63 -28.95 3.57 -10.92
C ASP A 63 -29.75 2.77 -9.88
N THR A 64 -29.57 1.45 -9.82
CA THR A 64 -30.46 0.53 -9.09
C THR A 64 -29.76 -0.31 -8.03
N SER A 65 -28.44 -0.27 -7.94
CA SER A 65 -27.64 -1.07 -7.02
C SER A 65 -26.40 -0.32 -6.57
N LYS A 66 -25.96 -0.63 -5.35
CA LYS A 66 -24.71 -0.08 -4.80
C LYS A 66 -23.51 -0.52 -5.67
N PRO A 67 -22.39 0.21 -5.60
CA PRO A 67 -21.24 -0.05 -6.45
C PRO A 67 -20.67 -1.48 -6.38
N LEU A 68 -20.51 -2.08 -5.20
CA LEU A 68 -19.98 -3.44 -5.07
C LEU A 68 -20.85 -4.49 -5.79
N PRO A 69 -22.16 -4.62 -5.53
CA PRO A 69 -23.02 -5.53 -6.31
C PRO A 69 -22.92 -5.34 -7.83
N THR A 70 -22.83 -4.08 -8.29
CA THR A 70 -22.65 -3.76 -9.70
C THR A 70 -21.30 -4.23 -10.22
N PHE A 71 -20.23 -3.99 -9.47
CA PHE A 71 -18.90 -4.49 -9.79
C PHE A 71 -18.87 -6.02 -9.81
N ASN A 72 -19.47 -6.71 -8.83
CA ASN A 72 -19.53 -8.18 -8.78
C ASN A 72 -20.14 -8.75 -10.06
N LYS A 73 -21.23 -8.15 -10.53
CA LYS A 73 -21.88 -8.55 -11.79
C LYS A 73 -20.94 -8.33 -12.99
N PHE A 74 -20.31 -7.16 -13.08
CA PHE A 74 -19.37 -6.85 -14.17
C PHE A 74 -18.17 -7.80 -14.16
N HIS A 75 -17.54 -7.97 -13.00
CA HIS A 75 -16.40 -8.84 -12.78
C HIS A 75 -16.71 -10.29 -13.18
N ARG A 76 -17.80 -10.86 -12.67
CA ARG A 76 -18.22 -12.24 -13.01
C ARG A 76 -18.45 -12.43 -14.50
N GLN A 77 -18.98 -11.42 -15.19
CA GLN A 77 -19.28 -11.51 -16.62
C GLN A 77 -18.04 -11.36 -17.50
N TRP A 78 -17.11 -10.47 -17.15
CA TRP A 78 -16.06 -10.02 -18.09
C TRP A 78 -14.63 -10.28 -17.62
N LEU A 79 -14.38 -10.36 -16.31
CA LEU A 79 -13.01 -10.30 -15.76
C LEU A 79 -12.60 -11.57 -15.03
N ALA A 80 -13.55 -12.28 -14.38
CA ALA A 80 -13.25 -13.42 -13.51
C ALA A 80 -12.52 -14.59 -14.21
N ALA A 81 -12.74 -14.77 -15.52
CA ALA A 81 -12.05 -15.80 -16.30
C ALA A 81 -10.58 -15.49 -16.57
N THR A 82 -10.19 -14.21 -16.47
CA THR A 82 -8.84 -13.70 -16.77
C THR A 82 -8.06 -13.43 -15.48
N PHE A 83 -8.73 -12.89 -14.46
CA PHE A 83 -8.10 -12.46 -13.21
C PHE A 83 -8.42 -13.42 -12.07
N SER A 84 -7.42 -14.23 -11.73
CA SER A 84 -7.45 -15.14 -10.58
C SER A 84 -7.59 -14.42 -9.23
N HIS A 85 -7.05 -13.20 -9.14
CA HIS A 85 -6.97 -12.41 -7.92
C HIS A 85 -7.58 -11.04 -8.15
N LEU A 86 -8.22 -10.52 -7.11
CA LEU A 86 -8.79 -9.18 -7.09
C LEU A 86 -8.22 -8.43 -5.89
N HIS A 87 -7.44 -7.40 -6.17
CA HIS A 87 -7.03 -6.39 -5.19
C HIS A 87 -8.07 -5.28 -5.16
N LEU A 88 -8.87 -5.32 -4.11
CA LEU A 88 -9.76 -4.23 -3.75
C LEU A 88 -8.94 -3.20 -2.97
N LEU A 89 -8.76 -2.03 -3.58
CA LEU A 89 -8.29 -0.83 -2.91
C LEU A 89 -9.20 -0.49 -1.71
N PRO A 90 -8.77 0.35 -0.75
CA PRO A 90 -9.47 0.49 0.51
C PRO A 90 -10.97 0.73 0.34
N PHE A 91 -11.77 -0.19 0.89
CA PHE A 91 -13.23 -0.22 0.74
C PHE A 91 -13.97 0.04 2.06
N CYS A 92 -13.21 0.29 3.13
CA CYS A 92 -13.74 0.71 4.42
C CYS A 92 -14.23 2.17 4.34
N PRO A 93 -15.12 2.63 5.25
CA PRO A 93 -15.44 4.05 5.37
C PRO A 93 -14.16 4.89 5.50
N TRP A 94 -14.09 6.00 4.75
CA TRP A 94 -12.91 6.85 4.67
C TRP A 94 -13.28 8.33 4.61
N SER A 95 -12.30 9.23 4.81
CA SER A 95 -12.54 10.68 4.90
C SER A 95 -11.74 11.55 3.93
N SER A 96 -10.61 11.06 3.43
CA SER A 96 -9.79 11.66 2.38
C SER A 96 -8.88 10.58 1.74
N ASP A 97 -8.09 10.98 0.73
CA ASP A 97 -7.07 10.14 0.08
C ASP A 97 -7.66 8.85 -0.53
N ASP A 98 -8.83 8.97 -1.17
CA ASP A 98 -9.53 7.91 -1.92
C ASP A 98 -9.54 6.54 -1.23
N GLY A 99 -9.80 6.52 0.08
CA GLY A 99 -9.86 5.29 0.87
C GLY A 99 -8.74 5.11 1.88
N PHE A 100 -7.59 5.77 1.71
CA PHE A 100 -6.42 5.56 2.56
C PHE A 100 -6.49 6.31 3.90
N SER A 101 -7.38 7.30 4.05
CA SER A 101 -7.73 7.85 5.37
C SER A 101 -8.91 7.08 5.99
N VAL A 102 -8.63 5.90 6.54
CA VAL A 102 -9.66 4.95 7.02
C VAL A 102 -10.33 5.42 8.32
N VAL A 103 -11.65 5.51 8.32
CA VAL A 103 -12.50 5.89 9.47
C VAL A 103 -12.82 4.69 10.35
N ASP A 104 -13.17 3.54 9.76
CA ASP A 104 -13.50 2.31 10.49
C ASP A 104 -13.07 1.06 9.72
N TYR A 105 -12.08 0.34 10.26
CA TYR A 105 -11.55 -0.88 9.67
C TYR A 105 -12.54 -2.06 9.65
N TYR A 106 -13.58 -2.06 10.50
CA TYR A 106 -14.46 -3.21 10.71
C TYR A 106 -15.71 -3.20 9.82
N GLN A 107 -15.88 -2.13 9.04
CA GLN A 107 -17.03 -1.92 8.16
C GLN A 107 -16.58 -1.81 6.70
N VAL A 108 -17.47 -2.22 5.80
CA VAL A 108 -17.42 -1.82 4.39
C VAL A 108 -18.14 -0.48 4.29
N ALA A 109 -17.64 0.44 3.47
CA ALA A 109 -18.27 1.74 3.23
C ALA A 109 -19.77 1.55 2.86
N PRO A 110 -20.73 2.02 3.68
CA PRO A 110 -22.15 1.71 3.49
C PRO A 110 -22.72 2.16 2.14
N GLU A 111 -22.17 3.23 1.57
CA GLU A 111 -22.47 3.74 0.24
C GLU A 111 -22.00 2.79 -0.88
N THR A 112 -20.96 2.00 -0.61
CA THR A 112 -20.32 1.11 -1.57
C THR A 112 -20.93 -0.30 -1.54
N GLY A 113 -21.20 -0.85 -0.35
CA GLY A 113 -21.75 -2.20 -0.18
C GLY A 113 -21.69 -2.69 1.26
N ASP A 114 -21.61 -4.01 1.44
CA ASP A 114 -21.39 -4.66 2.74
C ASP A 114 -20.47 -5.89 2.65
N TRP A 115 -20.26 -6.59 3.78
CA TRP A 115 -19.42 -7.78 3.83
C TRP A 115 -20.01 -8.99 3.07
N GLU A 116 -21.31 -9.04 2.81
CA GLU A 116 -21.92 -10.09 1.98
C GLU A 116 -21.52 -9.90 0.51
N ASP A 117 -21.47 -8.65 0.04
CA ASP A 117 -20.99 -8.33 -1.31
C ASP A 117 -19.51 -8.71 -1.51
N ILE A 118 -18.67 -8.46 -0.51
CA ILE A 118 -17.25 -8.88 -0.51
C ILE A 118 -17.14 -10.42 -0.50
N SER A 119 -17.98 -11.08 0.30
CA SER A 119 -18.03 -12.55 0.35
C SER A 119 -18.44 -13.16 -1.00
N ASP A 120 -19.37 -12.53 -1.73
CA ASP A 120 -19.76 -12.93 -3.08
C ASP A 120 -18.60 -12.87 -4.09
N LEU A 121 -17.75 -11.84 -4.03
CA LEU A 121 -16.53 -11.76 -4.86
C LEU A 121 -15.59 -12.94 -4.61
N SER A 122 -15.46 -13.36 -3.35
CA SER A 122 -14.57 -14.46 -2.93
C SER A 122 -14.95 -15.81 -3.55
N GLN A 123 -16.16 -15.96 -4.11
CA GLN A 123 -16.59 -17.15 -4.83
C GLN A 123 -15.96 -17.28 -6.21
N SER A 124 -15.47 -16.16 -6.78
CA SER A 124 -14.94 -16.10 -8.14
C SER A 124 -13.47 -15.69 -8.23
N SER A 125 -12.92 -15.09 -7.17
CA SER A 125 -11.51 -14.65 -7.13
C SER A 125 -10.91 -14.81 -5.74
N GLN A 126 -9.59 -14.96 -5.69
CA GLN A 126 -8.84 -14.74 -4.46
C GLN A 126 -8.80 -13.24 -4.15
N LEU A 127 -8.99 -12.85 -2.91
CA LEU A 127 -9.13 -11.44 -2.53
C LEU A 127 -7.85 -10.89 -1.88
N MET A 128 -7.44 -9.72 -2.33
CA MET A 128 -6.37 -8.93 -1.72
C MET A 128 -6.97 -7.66 -1.12
N PHE A 129 -6.73 -7.45 0.19
CA PHE A 129 -7.19 -6.26 0.91
C PHE A 129 -6.02 -5.36 1.28
N ASP A 130 -6.27 -4.05 1.25
CA ASP A 130 -5.40 -3.06 1.85
C ASP A 130 -5.50 -3.09 3.38
N PHE A 131 -4.34 -3.23 4.02
CA PHE A 131 -4.17 -3.05 5.44
C PHE A 131 -3.41 -1.73 5.66
N VAL A 132 -4.18 -0.65 5.80
CA VAL A 132 -3.68 0.69 6.14
C VAL A 132 -3.20 0.66 7.59
N CYS A 133 -1.94 0.29 7.76
CA CYS A 133 -1.41 -0.07 9.06
C CYS A 133 -0.69 1.09 9.75
N ASN A 134 -0.27 2.13 9.03
CA ASN A 134 0.55 3.20 9.60
C ASN A 134 -0.27 4.30 10.31
N HIS A 135 -1.41 4.66 9.76
CA HIS A 135 -2.20 5.82 10.14
C HIS A 135 -3.68 5.51 10.05
N MET A 136 -4.53 6.39 10.57
CA MET A 136 -5.97 6.32 10.39
C MET A 136 -6.58 7.72 10.32
N SER A 137 -7.84 7.81 9.92
CA SER A 137 -8.57 9.06 9.80
C SER A 137 -8.69 9.83 11.12
N ALA A 138 -8.56 11.15 11.06
CA ALA A 138 -8.92 12.08 12.12
C ALA A 138 -10.42 12.09 12.44
N LYS A 139 -11.26 11.45 11.62
CA LYS A 139 -12.70 11.24 11.86
C LYS A 139 -13.00 9.88 12.48
N SER A 140 -11.99 9.07 12.76
CA SER A 140 -12.16 7.74 13.35
C SER A 140 -12.58 7.78 14.83
N GLU A 141 -13.22 6.70 15.28
CA GLU A 141 -13.61 6.55 16.69
C GLU A 141 -12.39 6.48 17.62
N TRP A 142 -11.30 5.84 17.19
CA TRP A 142 -10.07 5.76 18.00
C TRP A 142 -9.47 7.15 18.22
N PHE A 143 -9.47 7.99 17.19
CA PHE A 143 -9.01 9.37 17.31
C PHE A 143 -9.94 10.21 18.18
N ASN A 144 -11.26 10.06 18.01
CA ASN A 144 -12.21 10.71 18.90
C ASN A 144 -11.98 10.30 20.37
N HIS A 145 -11.74 9.02 20.66
CA HIS A 145 -11.40 8.55 22.00
C HIS A 145 -10.11 9.18 22.55
N TYR A 146 -9.08 9.33 21.71
CA TYR A 146 -7.86 10.07 22.07
C TYR A 146 -8.17 11.53 22.44
N LEU A 147 -8.93 12.25 21.60
CA LEU A 147 -9.32 13.64 21.86
C LEU A 147 -10.16 13.79 23.14
N GLN A 148 -11.03 12.82 23.42
CA GLN A 148 -11.84 12.76 24.63
C GLN A 148 -11.07 12.31 25.89
N GLN A 149 -9.79 11.95 25.74
CA GLN A 149 -8.95 11.38 26.80
C GLN A 149 -9.63 10.16 27.44
N ALA A 150 -10.20 9.30 26.59
CA ALA A 150 -10.83 8.06 27.04
C ALA A 150 -9.76 7.07 27.55
N PRO A 151 -10.01 6.35 28.66
CA PRO A 151 -9.05 5.40 29.21
C PRO A 151 -8.61 4.35 28.18
N GLY A 152 -7.30 4.16 28.05
CA GLY A 152 -6.69 3.20 27.12
C GLY A 152 -6.27 3.80 25.77
N PHE A 153 -6.73 5.02 25.43
CA PHE A 153 -6.37 5.68 24.18
C PHE A 153 -5.25 6.70 24.32
N GLU A 154 -4.74 6.96 25.53
CA GLU A 154 -3.81 8.06 25.83
C GLU A 154 -2.54 8.06 24.97
N ASN A 155 -2.11 6.87 24.53
CA ASN A 155 -0.90 6.68 23.74
C ASN A 155 -1.17 6.12 22.34
N PHE A 156 -2.41 6.16 21.83
CA PHE A 156 -2.74 5.60 20.51
C PHE A 156 -2.10 6.36 19.34
N PHE A 157 -1.86 7.66 19.53
CA PHE A 157 -1.25 8.56 18.55
C PHE A 157 0.00 9.22 19.11
N ILE A 158 0.81 9.79 18.22
CA ILE A 158 2.14 10.32 18.56
C ILE A 158 2.06 11.83 18.76
N ALA A 159 2.00 12.28 20.01
CA ALA A 159 2.17 13.70 20.35
C ALA A 159 3.65 14.05 20.48
N VAL A 160 4.06 15.15 19.83
CA VAL A 160 5.45 15.64 19.83
C VAL A 160 5.48 17.11 20.21
N ASP A 161 6.45 17.50 21.04
CA ASP A 161 6.73 18.92 21.28
C ASP A 161 7.28 19.55 19.98
N PRO A 162 6.67 20.63 19.43
CA PRO A 162 7.12 21.28 18.20
C PRO A 162 8.56 21.81 18.24
N SER A 163 9.18 21.94 19.42
CA SER A 163 10.58 22.33 19.57
C SER A 163 11.58 21.19 19.27
N ILE A 164 11.12 19.94 19.18
CA ILE A 164 11.95 18.80 18.84
C ILE A 164 12.38 18.88 17.37
N ASP A 165 13.67 18.67 17.12
CA ASP A 165 14.21 18.62 15.77
C ASP A 165 13.75 17.36 15.03
N LEU A 166 12.96 17.58 13.98
CA LEU A 166 12.44 16.56 13.08
C LEU A 166 13.01 16.70 11.65
N SER A 167 14.07 17.48 11.46
CA SER A 167 14.67 17.74 10.15
C SER A 167 15.19 16.47 9.44
N ALA A 168 15.56 15.44 10.21
CA ALA A 168 16.02 14.15 9.69
C ALA A 168 14.89 13.27 9.13
N VAL A 169 13.62 13.55 9.47
CA VAL A 169 12.47 12.71 9.10
C VAL A 169 12.25 12.72 7.58
N THR A 170 12.07 11.53 7.01
CA THR A 170 11.70 11.37 5.60
C THR A 170 10.26 11.81 5.41
N ARG A 171 10.04 12.78 4.52
CA ARG A 171 8.71 13.33 4.22
C ARG A 171 8.26 12.94 2.82
N PRO A 172 7.16 12.16 2.67
CA PRO A 172 6.63 11.82 1.35
C PRO A 172 5.89 12.99 0.72
N ARG A 173 5.25 13.85 1.53
CA ARG A 173 4.50 15.02 1.09
C ARG A 173 5.17 16.32 1.56
N ALA A 174 4.96 17.40 0.83
CA ALA A 174 5.42 18.75 1.20
C ALA A 174 4.51 19.43 2.25
N LEU A 175 3.78 18.66 3.07
CA LEU A 175 2.84 19.13 4.10
C LEU A 175 3.47 19.07 5.50
N PRO A 176 3.12 19.98 6.42
CA PRO A 176 3.65 19.97 7.79
C PRO A 176 3.54 18.58 8.44
N LEU A 177 4.61 18.14 9.12
CA LEU A 177 4.66 16.82 9.76
C LEU A 177 3.86 16.74 11.07
N LEU A 178 3.57 17.89 11.68
CA LEU A 178 2.87 18.00 12.94
C LEU A 178 1.60 18.85 12.77
N THR A 179 0.46 18.29 13.16
CA THR A 179 -0.83 18.98 13.13
C THR A 179 -1.35 19.23 14.54
N PRO A 180 -1.77 20.46 14.89
CA PRO A 180 -2.29 20.77 16.22
C PRO A 180 -3.74 20.30 16.40
N PHE A 181 -4.01 19.59 17.50
CA PHE A 181 -5.35 19.19 17.92
C PHE A 181 -5.61 19.58 19.38
N THR A 182 -6.85 19.97 19.67
CA THR A 182 -7.27 20.37 21.03
C THR A 182 -7.99 19.21 21.71
N LEU A 183 -7.47 18.77 22.85
CA LEU A 183 -8.05 17.72 23.68
C LEU A 183 -9.22 18.25 24.53
N LYS A 184 -9.95 17.34 25.17
CA LYS A 184 -11.09 17.65 26.05
C LYS A 184 -10.74 18.63 27.18
N ASP A 185 -9.56 18.48 27.78
CA ASP A 185 -9.04 19.37 28.83
C ASP A 185 -8.53 20.73 28.32
N LYS A 186 -8.69 21.02 27.02
CA LYS A 186 -8.25 22.25 26.33
C LYS A 186 -6.75 22.36 26.11
N SER A 187 -5.96 21.32 26.42
CA SER A 187 -4.57 21.24 25.99
C SER A 187 -4.48 21.07 24.47
N VAL A 188 -3.41 21.60 23.87
CA VAL A 188 -3.11 21.45 22.45
C VAL A 188 -1.95 20.47 22.30
N HIS A 189 -2.21 19.37 21.60
CA HIS A 189 -1.18 18.39 21.23
C HIS A 189 -0.84 18.55 19.75
N HIS A 190 0.44 18.54 19.41
CA HIS A 190 0.90 18.50 18.02
C HIS A 190 1.16 17.05 17.66
N LEU A 191 0.30 16.49 16.80
CA LEU A 191 0.29 15.07 16.47
C LEU A 191 1.01 14.82 15.15
N TRP A 192 1.68 13.67 15.09
CA TRP A 192 2.41 13.22 13.89
C TRP A 192 1.44 12.86 12.76
N THR A 193 1.61 13.50 11.61
CA THR A 193 0.77 13.41 10.42
C THR A 193 1.65 13.33 9.17
N THR A 194 2.15 12.13 8.87
CA THR A 194 3.17 11.90 7.83
C THR A 194 2.69 12.30 6.43
N PHE A 195 1.39 12.13 6.16
CA PHE A 195 0.79 12.26 4.84
C PHE A 195 -0.09 13.51 4.72
N SER A 196 -1.08 13.66 5.60
CA SER A 196 -2.00 14.80 5.65
C SER A 196 -2.50 15.05 7.08
N ASP A 197 -3.14 16.19 7.32
CA ASP A 197 -3.73 16.53 8.62
C ASP A 197 -4.94 15.65 8.99
N ASP A 198 -5.53 14.96 8.03
CA ASP A 198 -6.60 13.97 8.24
C ASP A 198 -6.06 12.56 8.51
N GLN A 199 -4.78 12.29 8.23
CA GLN A 199 -4.15 10.97 8.42
C GLN A 199 -3.22 10.97 9.63
N ILE A 200 -3.75 10.55 10.78
CA ILE A 200 -3.04 10.57 12.07
C ILE A 200 -2.24 9.29 12.25
N ASP A 201 -0.92 9.40 12.41
CA ASP A 201 -0.04 8.25 12.58
C ASP A 201 -0.28 7.51 13.90
N LEU A 202 -0.40 6.19 13.80
CA LEU A 202 -0.54 5.28 14.93
C LEU A 202 0.79 5.12 15.67
N ASN A 203 0.72 5.06 17.00
CA ASN A 203 1.89 4.92 17.86
C ASN A 203 2.20 3.46 18.18
N TYR A 204 2.93 2.78 17.30
CA TYR A 204 3.34 1.38 17.52
C TYR A 204 4.25 1.15 18.73
N ARG A 205 4.79 2.18 19.38
CA ARG A 205 5.49 2.03 20.67
C ARG A 205 4.53 1.61 21.79
N CYS A 206 3.23 1.87 21.63
CA CYS A 206 2.18 1.42 22.52
C CYS A 206 1.77 -0.02 22.16
N PRO A 207 1.94 -1.02 23.07
CA PRO A 207 1.49 -2.39 22.82
C PRO A 207 0.01 -2.50 22.46
N ASP A 208 -0.86 -1.66 23.04
CA ASP A 208 -2.30 -1.69 22.77
C ASP A 208 -2.64 -1.30 21.33
N VAL A 209 -1.85 -0.43 20.70
CA VAL A 209 -1.99 -0.10 19.27
C VAL A 209 -1.67 -1.32 18.41
N LEU A 210 -0.60 -2.05 18.74
CA LEU A 210 -0.29 -3.30 18.04
C LEU A 210 -1.43 -4.32 18.20
N LEU A 211 -1.98 -4.48 19.41
CA LEU A 211 -3.09 -5.41 19.62
C LEU A 211 -4.33 -5.03 18.80
N ALA A 212 -4.66 -3.74 18.74
CA ALA A 212 -5.77 -3.23 17.94
C ALA A 212 -5.55 -3.48 16.43
N MET A 213 -4.34 -3.28 15.92
CA MET A 213 -4.02 -3.51 14.51
C MET A 213 -3.90 -4.99 14.15
N VAL A 214 -3.48 -5.85 15.09
CA VAL A 214 -3.57 -7.30 14.92
C VAL A 214 -5.03 -7.75 14.86
N ASP A 215 -5.93 -7.14 15.64
CA ASP A 215 -7.37 -7.43 15.55
C ASP A 215 -7.96 -7.08 14.17
N VAL A 216 -7.56 -5.94 13.60
CA VAL A 216 -7.91 -5.56 12.21
C VAL A 216 -7.41 -6.61 11.21
N LEU A 217 -6.13 -6.97 11.27
CA LEU A 217 -5.54 -7.99 10.39
C LEU A 217 -6.30 -9.31 10.49
N LEU A 218 -6.54 -9.81 11.70
CA LEU A 218 -7.26 -11.07 11.92
C LEU A 218 -8.71 -10.98 11.43
N THR A 219 -9.37 -9.83 11.57
CA THR A 219 -10.71 -9.61 11.02
C THR A 219 -10.70 -9.70 9.50
N TYR A 220 -9.72 -9.11 8.81
CA TYR A 220 -9.59 -9.23 7.36
C TYR A 220 -9.40 -10.68 6.91
N LEU A 221 -8.61 -11.47 7.67
CA LEU A 221 -8.43 -12.90 7.41
C LEU A 221 -9.71 -13.71 7.68
N GLU A 222 -10.48 -13.37 8.70
CA GLU A 222 -11.80 -13.96 8.98
C GLU A 222 -12.80 -13.64 7.88
N LYS A 223 -12.72 -12.44 7.30
CA LYS A 223 -13.55 -11.99 6.18
C LYS A 223 -13.09 -12.47 4.81
N GLY A 224 -12.06 -13.31 4.77
CA GLY A 224 -11.71 -14.07 3.57
C GLY A 224 -10.57 -13.48 2.73
N ALA A 225 -9.80 -12.51 3.25
CA ALA A 225 -8.58 -12.05 2.59
C ALA A 225 -7.62 -13.21 2.34
N ASP A 226 -7.22 -13.40 1.10
CA ASP A 226 -6.16 -14.32 0.68
C ASP A 226 -4.81 -13.61 0.69
N TYR A 227 -4.79 -12.34 0.31
CA TYR A 227 -3.60 -11.50 0.24
C TYR A 227 -3.82 -10.24 1.09
N ILE A 228 -2.77 -9.75 1.74
CA ILE A 228 -2.78 -8.53 2.54
C ILE A 228 -1.69 -7.59 2.02
N ARG A 229 -2.09 -6.40 1.54
CA ARG A 229 -1.18 -5.31 1.20
C ARG A 229 -0.91 -4.46 2.43
N LEU A 230 0.34 -4.35 2.84
CA LEU A 230 0.75 -3.46 3.92
C LEU A 230 1.03 -2.07 3.34
N ASP A 231 0.09 -1.16 3.57
CA ASP A 231 0.17 0.22 3.10
C ASP A 231 1.01 1.10 4.04
N ALA A 232 1.79 2.01 3.44
CA ALA A 232 2.66 2.96 4.16
C ALA A 232 3.57 2.31 5.22
N VAL A 233 3.90 1.03 5.02
CA VAL A 233 4.48 0.17 6.05
C VAL A 233 5.84 0.68 6.55
N GLY A 234 6.60 1.36 5.67
CA GLY A 234 7.90 1.92 6.00
C GLY A 234 7.90 2.88 7.18
N PHE A 235 6.78 3.56 7.44
CA PHE A 235 6.67 4.63 8.42
C PHE A 235 6.17 4.18 9.79
N MET A 236 5.85 2.89 10.02
CA MET A 236 5.17 2.45 11.24
C MET A 236 5.88 2.82 12.56
N TRP A 237 7.22 2.90 12.59
CA TRP A 237 7.98 3.22 13.79
C TRP A 237 8.69 4.57 13.70
N LYS A 238 8.60 5.36 14.78
CA LYS A 238 9.10 6.74 14.83
C LYS A 238 10.10 6.93 15.97
N ILE A 239 11.26 7.48 15.64
CA ILE A 239 12.29 7.90 16.59
C ILE A 239 12.80 9.28 16.15
N PRO A 240 12.44 10.37 16.84
CA PRO A 240 12.97 11.70 16.55
C PRO A 240 14.50 11.70 16.46
N GLY A 241 15.05 12.43 15.48
CA GLY A 241 16.49 12.40 15.15
C GLY A 241 16.92 11.29 14.20
N THR A 242 15.99 10.44 13.73
CA THR A 242 16.23 9.46 12.66
C THR A 242 15.39 9.77 11.42
N THR A 243 15.54 8.97 10.36
CA THR A 243 14.72 9.09 9.14
C THR A 243 13.25 8.71 9.35
N CYS A 244 12.91 8.00 10.43
CA CYS A 244 11.58 7.46 10.72
C CYS A 244 10.96 6.63 9.58
N ILE A 245 11.81 6.03 8.75
CA ILE A 245 11.41 5.10 7.68
C ILE A 245 12.37 3.91 7.69
N HIS A 246 11.86 2.71 7.43
CA HIS A 246 12.64 1.45 7.38
C HIS A 246 13.38 1.12 8.69
N LEU A 247 12.90 1.61 9.84
CA LEU A 247 13.54 1.31 11.12
C LEU A 247 13.48 -0.18 11.44
N PRO A 248 14.45 -0.75 12.19
CA PRO A 248 14.46 -2.17 12.52
C PRO A 248 13.17 -2.68 13.17
N GLN A 249 12.51 -1.82 13.97
CA GLN A 249 11.22 -2.13 14.59
C GLN A 249 10.10 -2.28 13.56
N THR A 250 10.12 -1.53 12.45
CA THR A 250 9.18 -1.70 11.33
C THR A 250 9.31 -3.10 10.75
N HIS A 251 10.53 -3.56 10.46
CA HIS A 251 10.77 -4.93 10.00
C HIS A 251 10.25 -5.96 11.00
N LEU A 252 10.54 -5.80 12.30
CA LEU A 252 10.05 -6.71 13.34
C LEU A 252 8.51 -6.77 13.43
N LEU A 253 7.82 -5.64 13.21
CA LEU A 253 6.36 -5.60 13.17
C LEU A 253 5.80 -6.38 11.98
N ILE A 254 6.41 -6.25 10.80
CA ILE A 254 5.99 -7.02 9.61
C ILE A 254 6.25 -8.51 9.82
N LYS A 255 7.41 -8.87 10.39
CA LYS A 255 7.72 -10.27 10.73
C LYS A 255 6.75 -10.85 11.75
N LEU A 256 6.28 -10.03 12.69
CA LEU A 256 5.24 -10.40 13.64
C LEU A 256 3.89 -10.62 12.94
N PHE A 257 3.46 -9.71 12.06
CA PHE A 257 2.26 -9.90 11.26
C PHE A 257 2.34 -11.18 10.41
N ARG A 258 3.47 -11.40 9.74
CA ARG A 258 3.76 -12.63 9.00
C ARG A 258 3.62 -13.88 9.87
N ALA A 259 4.23 -13.90 11.04
CA ALA A 259 4.15 -15.04 11.94
C ALA A 259 2.72 -15.31 12.44
N ILE A 260 1.94 -14.27 12.74
CA ILE A 260 0.53 -14.40 13.14
C ILE A 260 -0.31 -14.94 11.97
N THR A 261 -0.12 -14.39 10.77
CA THR A 261 -0.81 -14.81 9.56
C THR A 261 -0.51 -16.26 9.19
N ASP A 262 0.76 -16.68 9.22
CA ASP A 262 1.17 -18.07 8.95
C ASP A 262 0.53 -19.07 9.93
N ASP A 263 0.28 -18.64 11.17
CA ASP A 263 -0.32 -19.45 12.22
C ASP A 263 -1.83 -19.62 12.05
N VAL A 264 -2.55 -18.52 11.79
CA VAL A 264 -4.02 -18.51 11.80
C VAL A 264 -4.63 -18.72 10.42
N ALA A 265 -3.90 -18.42 9.35
CA ALA A 265 -4.37 -18.37 7.98
C ALA A 265 -3.27 -18.83 6.99
N PRO A 266 -2.76 -20.07 7.11
CA PRO A 266 -1.69 -20.56 6.26
C PRO A 266 -2.05 -20.47 4.78
N GLY A 267 -1.10 -19.96 3.98
CA GLY A 267 -1.29 -19.65 2.56
C GLY A 267 -1.67 -18.20 2.26
N THR A 268 -1.93 -17.37 3.28
CA THR A 268 -2.07 -15.93 3.05
C THR A 268 -0.74 -15.32 2.62
N VAL A 269 -0.78 -14.48 1.58
CA VAL A 269 0.37 -13.72 1.10
C VAL A 269 0.36 -12.32 1.72
N ILE A 270 1.51 -11.89 2.23
CA ILE A 270 1.76 -10.52 2.71
C ILE A 270 2.62 -9.80 1.67
N ILE A 271 2.15 -8.64 1.24
CA ILE A 271 2.81 -7.80 0.25
C ILE A 271 3.11 -6.45 0.89
N THR A 272 4.35 -5.98 0.79
CA THR A 272 4.68 -4.62 1.23
C THR A 272 4.67 -3.66 0.05
N GLU A 273 4.04 -2.51 0.27
CA GLU A 273 4.16 -1.39 -0.65
C GLU A 273 5.11 -0.35 -0.07
N THR A 274 6.24 -0.13 -0.77
CA THR A 274 7.17 0.96 -0.46
C THR A 274 7.77 1.55 -1.74
N ASN A 275 7.27 2.71 -2.16
CA ASN A 275 7.80 3.50 -3.28
C ASN A 275 9.14 4.20 -2.95
N VAL A 276 10.19 3.40 -2.74
CA VAL A 276 11.53 3.82 -2.30
C VAL A 276 12.60 3.25 -3.25
N PRO A 277 13.90 3.64 -3.14
CA PRO A 277 14.94 3.06 -3.97
C PRO A 277 14.95 1.54 -3.85
N HIS A 278 15.28 0.84 -4.95
CA HIS A 278 15.12 -0.61 -5.06
C HIS A 278 15.71 -1.38 -3.87
N LYS A 279 16.91 -1.02 -3.41
CA LYS A 279 17.59 -1.67 -2.28
C LYS A 279 16.79 -1.66 -0.98
N ASP A 280 16.09 -0.56 -0.69
CA ASP A 280 15.33 -0.40 0.55
C ASP A 280 14.01 -1.18 0.45
N ASN A 281 13.39 -1.20 -0.73
CA ASN A 281 12.17 -1.97 -1.00
C ASN A 281 12.39 -3.48 -0.85
N ILE A 282 13.47 -4.03 -1.45
CA ILE A 282 13.72 -5.48 -1.39
C ILE A 282 14.11 -5.99 0.00
N ALA A 283 14.52 -5.10 0.92
CA ALA A 283 14.87 -5.46 2.29
C ALA A 283 13.67 -6.04 3.06
N TYR A 284 12.43 -5.71 2.64
CA TYR A 284 11.20 -6.24 3.22
C TYR A 284 10.92 -7.71 2.92
N LEU A 285 11.69 -8.34 2.02
CA LEU A 285 11.69 -9.80 1.87
C LEU A 285 12.37 -10.51 3.07
N GLY A 286 13.00 -9.75 3.97
CA GLY A 286 13.63 -10.28 5.18
C GLY A 286 14.75 -11.28 4.84
N ASN A 287 14.71 -12.45 5.49
CA ASN A 287 15.62 -13.55 5.14
C ASN A 287 15.07 -14.49 4.06
N GLY A 288 13.96 -14.12 3.41
CA GLY A 288 13.23 -14.95 2.45
C GLY A 288 12.14 -15.82 3.07
N GLU A 289 12.02 -15.89 4.40
CA GLU A 289 11.11 -16.84 5.07
C GLU A 289 10.32 -16.23 6.24
N ASP A 290 10.61 -14.99 6.62
CA ASP A 290 10.14 -14.44 7.91
C ASP A 290 9.42 -13.10 7.86
N GLU A 291 9.37 -12.44 6.70
CA GLU A 291 8.79 -11.11 6.52
C GLU A 291 7.74 -11.08 5.38
N ALA A 292 7.84 -10.17 4.41
CA ALA A 292 6.94 -10.12 3.27
C ALA A 292 7.17 -11.31 2.33
N HIS A 293 6.09 -11.75 1.68
CA HIS A 293 6.17 -12.73 0.60
C HIS A 293 6.46 -12.05 -0.73
N MET A 294 5.90 -10.85 -0.93
CA MET A 294 6.12 -10.06 -2.13
C MET A 294 6.41 -8.60 -1.80
N VAL A 295 7.16 -7.95 -2.69
CA VAL A 295 7.32 -6.50 -2.70
C VAL A 295 6.93 -5.95 -4.07
N TYR A 296 6.35 -4.75 -4.10
CA TYR A 296 6.05 -4.05 -5.34
C TYR A 296 7.33 -3.74 -6.12
N GLN A 297 7.37 -4.01 -7.43
CA GLN A 297 8.47 -3.59 -8.30
C GLN A 297 8.27 -2.18 -8.85
N PHE A 298 8.38 -1.18 -7.98
CA PHE A 298 8.22 0.23 -8.35
C PHE A 298 9.22 0.75 -9.39
N SER A 299 10.36 0.09 -9.57
CA SER A 299 11.31 0.42 -10.65
C SER A 299 10.81 -0.01 -12.04
N LEU A 300 9.92 -1.00 -12.14
CA LEU A 300 9.45 -1.55 -13.42
C LEU A 300 8.66 -0.54 -14.26
N PRO A 301 7.59 0.12 -13.76
CA PRO A 301 6.81 1.06 -14.56
C PRO A 301 7.64 2.16 -15.24
N PRO A 302 8.49 2.91 -14.52
CA PRO A 302 9.24 4.00 -15.14
C PRO A 302 10.40 3.51 -16.01
N LEU A 303 11.00 2.33 -15.74
CA LEU A 303 12.02 1.76 -16.63
C LEU A 303 11.43 1.29 -17.97
N VAL A 304 10.22 0.73 -17.97
CA VAL A 304 9.52 0.38 -19.21
C VAL A 304 9.17 1.65 -20.00
N LEU A 305 8.72 2.72 -19.33
CA LEU A 305 8.50 4.01 -19.99
C LEU A 305 9.78 4.58 -20.59
N HIS A 306 10.86 4.64 -19.82
CA HIS A 306 12.17 5.08 -20.29
C HIS A 306 12.63 4.29 -21.51
N ALA A 307 12.50 2.96 -21.49
CA ALA A 307 12.90 2.11 -22.61
C ALA A 307 12.08 2.34 -23.88
N VAL A 308 10.76 2.54 -23.75
CA VAL A 308 9.87 2.82 -24.89
C VAL A 308 10.15 4.19 -25.49
N HIS A 309 10.31 5.24 -24.66
CA HIS A 309 10.60 6.60 -25.11
C HIS A 309 12.00 6.77 -25.69
N GLY A 310 13.00 6.20 -25.02
CA GLY A 310 14.39 6.23 -25.48
C GLY A 310 14.70 5.25 -26.61
N GLN A 311 13.76 4.34 -26.94
CA GLN A 311 13.99 3.19 -27.82
C GLN A 311 15.25 2.39 -27.43
N ASP A 312 15.50 2.29 -26.12
CA ASP A 312 16.71 1.76 -25.55
C ASP A 312 16.41 0.91 -24.31
N VAL A 313 16.63 -0.39 -24.43
CA VAL A 313 16.34 -1.35 -23.37
C VAL A 313 17.52 -1.59 -22.42
N ARG A 314 18.67 -0.95 -22.61
CA ARG A 314 19.90 -1.24 -21.86
C ARG A 314 19.71 -1.13 -20.35
N ALA A 315 19.09 -0.03 -19.88
CA ALA A 315 18.84 0.18 -18.46
C ALA A 315 17.85 -0.85 -17.89
N LEU A 316 16.72 -1.08 -18.57
CA LEU A 316 15.72 -2.08 -18.18
C LEU A 316 16.34 -3.48 -18.09
N CYS A 317 17.11 -3.89 -19.11
CA CYS A 317 17.77 -5.21 -19.13
C CYS A 317 18.84 -5.33 -18.03
N SER A 318 19.66 -4.29 -17.83
CA SER A 318 20.68 -4.30 -16.78
C SER A 318 20.07 -4.42 -15.39
N TRP A 319 18.99 -3.68 -15.13
CA TRP A 319 18.24 -3.78 -13.87
C TRP A 319 17.60 -5.17 -13.72
N ALA A 320 16.92 -5.67 -14.75
CA ALA A 320 16.26 -6.98 -14.71
C ALA A 320 17.25 -8.12 -14.43
N GLN A 321 18.46 -8.07 -15.00
CA GLN A 321 19.53 -9.05 -14.76
C GLN A 321 20.11 -8.99 -13.34
N SER A 322 19.94 -7.86 -12.63
CA SER A 322 20.41 -7.70 -11.26
C SER A 322 19.45 -8.27 -10.21
N LEU A 323 18.20 -8.55 -10.60
CA LEU A 323 17.17 -9.02 -9.67
C LEU A 323 17.51 -10.40 -9.12
N THR A 324 17.52 -10.50 -7.80
CA THR A 324 17.73 -11.75 -7.07
C THR A 324 16.73 -11.85 -5.93
N LEU A 325 16.21 -13.06 -5.70
CA LEU A 325 15.29 -13.34 -4.60
C LEU A 325 16.06 -14.05 -3.47
N PRO A 326 15.76 -13.75 -2.20
CA PRO A 326 16.40 -14.40 -1.07
C PRO A 326 15.96 -15.87 -0.89
N SER A 327 14.79 -16.25 -1.41
CA SER A 327 14.27 -17.63 -1.37
C SER A 327 13.23 -17.87 -2.46
N GLU A 328 12.86 -19.14 -2.67
CA GLU A 328 11.74 -19.55 -3.53
C GLU A 328 10.36 -19.24 -2.92
N ASN A 329 10.30 -18.88 -1.62
CA ASN A 329 9.09 -18.47 -0.91
C ASN A 329 8.86 -16.95 -0.96
N THR A 330 9.59 -16.26 -1.84
CA THR A 330 9.42 -14.82 -2.10
C THR A 330 9.34 -14.56 -3.59
N THR A 331 8.64 -13.50 -3.98
CA THR A 331 8.59 -13.07 -5.38
C THR A 331 8.32 -11.58 -5.52
N TRP A 332 8.32 -11.10 -6.75
CA TRP A 332 7.99 -9.72 -7.10
C TRP A 332 6.50 -9.56 -7.36
N PHE A 333 5.92 -8.45 -6.91
CA PHE A 333 4.61 -8.00 -7.35
C PHE A 333 4.79 -6.96 -8.46
N ASN A 334 4.58 -7.39 -9.70
CA ASN A 334 4.89 -6.60 -10.88
C ASN A 334 3.65 -5.81 -11.31
N PHE A 335 3.82 -4.54 -11.65
CA PHE A 335 2.75 -3.68 -12.16
C PHE A 335 3.34 -2.62 -13.08
N LEU A 336 2.48 -1.97 -13.86
CA LEU A 336 2.84 -0.81 -14.68
C LEU A 336 2.01 0.43 -14.33
N ALA A 337 0.83 0.25 -13.76
CA ALA A 337 -0.05 1.34 -13.36
C ALA A 337 -0.72 1.00 -12.03
N SER A 338 -1.00 2.03 -11.24
CA SER A 338 -1.66 1.97 -9.94
C SER A 338 -2.66 3.12 -9.80
N HIS A 339 -3.28 3.22 -8.62
CA HIS A 339 -4.05 4.40 -8.23
C HIS A 339 -3.16 5.64 -8.02
N ASP A 340 -1.92 5.42 -7.54
CA ASP A 340 -0.90 6.47 -7.47
C ASP A 340 -0.27 6.77 -8.84
N GLY A 341 0.42 7.90 -8.91
CA GLY A 341 1.25 8.25 -10.05
C GLY A 341 2.52 7.38 -10.17
N ILE A 342 3.23 7.54 -11.27
CA ILE A 342 4.48 6.81 -11.53
C ILE A 342 5.61 7.46 -10.71
N GLY A 343 6.01 6.78 -9.64
CA GLY A 343 7.11 7.21 -8.78
C GLY A 343 8.46 7.27 -9.51
N LEU A 344 9.22 8.34 -9.26
CA LEU A 344 10.54 8.56 -9.88
C LEU A 344 11.70 8.20 -8.95
N ASN A 345 11.45 8.17 -7.65
CA ASN A 345 12.46 7.77 -6.67
C ASN A 345 13.05 6.36 -6.90
N PRO A 346 12.28 5.35 -7.34
CA PRO A 346 12.79 4.02 -7.68
C PRO A 346 13.77 3.99 -8.86
N LEU A 347 13.85 5.04 -9.69
CA LEU A 347 14.84 5.16 -10.76
C LEU A 347 16.21 5.65 -10.26
N ARG A 348 16.25 6.34 -9.11
CA ARG A 348 17.49 6.94 -8.61
C ARG A 348 18.47 5.86 -8.18
N GLY A 349 19.65 5.89 -8.79
CA GLY A 349 20.66 4.85 -8.66
C GLY A 349 20.59 3.77 -9.75
N LEU A 350 19.55 3.76 -10.60
CA LEU A 350 19.44 2.91 -11.79
C LEU A 350 19.67 3.70 -13.07
N LEU A 351 19.24 4.97 -13.11
CA LEU A 351 19.45 5.90 -14.22
C LEU A 351 20.18 7.17 -13.77
N PRO A 352 20.94 7.83 -14.66
CA PRO A 352 21.41 9.19 -14.46
C PRO A 352 20.26 10.18 -14.25
N GLU A 353 20.42 11.18 -13.37
CA GLU A 353 19.35 12.13 -13.06
C GLU A 353 18.94 12.97 -14.29
N ASP A 354 19.86 13.27 -15.21
CA ASP A 354 19.54 13.98 -16.46
C ASP A 354 18.64 13.16 -17.40
N GLU A 355 18.79 11.83 -17.44
CA GLU A 355 17.86 10.96 -18.18
C GLU A 355 16.47 10.92 -17.52
N ILE A 356 16.41 10.92 -16.19
CA ILE A 356 15.15 10.99 -15.44
C ILE A 356 14.43 12.31 -15.73
N LEU A 357 15.15 13.43 -15.65
CA LEU A 357 14.60 14.77 -15.93
C LEU A 357 14.14 14.88 -17.38
N LYS A 358 14.88 14.31 -18.34
CA LYS A 358 14.49 14.31 -19.75
C LYS A 358 13.17 13.56 -19.97
N LEU A 359 13.01 12.37 -19.37
CA LEU A 359 11.76 11.61 -19.44
C LEU A 359 10.58 12.40 -18.87
N VAL A 360 10.79 13.08 -17.73
CA VAL A 360 9.77 13.94 -17.11
C VAL A 360 9.38 15.09 -18.03
N GLU A 361 10.36 15.81 -18.59
CA GLU A 361 10.12 16.92 -19.51
C GLU A 361 9.35 16.48 -20.77
N ASP A 362 9.70 15.32 -21.33
CA ASP A 362 9.03 14.76 -22.51
C ASP A 362 7.57 14.41 -22.20
N LEU A 363 7.33 13.70 -21.09
CA LEU A 363 5.97 13.35 -20.69
C LEU A 363 5.12 14.58 -20.36
N GLN A 364 5.70 15.62 -19.78
CA GLN A 364 5.00 16.89 -19.55
C GLN A 364 4.60 17.58 -20.85
N GLN A 365 5.47 17.56 -21.87
CA GLN A 365 5.14 18.11 -23.19
C GLN A 365 3.94 17.38 -23.83
N GLU A 366 3.81 16.08 -23.53
CA GLU A 366 2.68 15.25 -24.00
C GLU A 366 1.43 15.36 -23.12
N GLY A 367 1.48 16.11 -22.02
CA GLY A 367 0.33 16.45 -21.17
C GLY A 367 0.30 15.76 -19.81
N ALA A 368 1.35 15.04 -19.40
CA ALA A 368 1.46 14.52 -18.04
C ALA A 368 1.59 15.67 -17.03
N LEU A 369 1.00 15.49 -15.84
CA LEU A 369 1.22 16.37 -14.71
C LEU A 369 2.29 15.78 -13.81
N VAL A 370 3.02 16.62 -13.09
CA VAL A 370 4.17 16.16 -12.28
C VAL A 370 4.11 16.80 -10.92
N ASN A 371 4.21 15.97 -9.90
CA ASN A 371 4.36 16.45 -8.54
C ASN A 371 5.84 16.68 -8.22
N TRP A 372 6.13 17.84 -7.61
CA TRP A 372 7.48 18.29 -7.32
C TRP A 372 7.75 18.37 -5.81
N LYS A 373 8.96 17.97 -5.41
CA LYS A 373 9.46 18.09 -4.05
C LYS A 373 10.42 19.27 -3.96
N ASN A 374 10.31 20.08 -2.89
CA ASN A 374 11.30 21.08 -2.56
C ASN A 374 12.45 20.43 -1.78
N ASN A 375 13.68 20.68 -2.21
CA ASN A 375 14.88 20.19 -1.55
C ASN A 375 15.39 21.20 -0.51
N PRO A 376 16.17 20.75 0.50
CA PRO A 376 16.72 21.65 1.53
C PRO A 376 17.61 22.77 0.98
N ASP A 377 18.22 22.56 -0.18
CA ASP A 377 19.07 23.55 -0.88
C ASP A 377 18.27 24.58 -1.71
N GLY A 378 16.94 24.49 -1.69
CA GLY A 378 16.03 25.37 -2.43
C GLY A 378 15.75 24.92 -3.88
N SER A 379 16.40 23.85 -4.35
CA SER A 379 16.08 23.25 -5.65
C SER A 379 14.77 22.46 -5.59
N ARG A 380 14.28 22.04 -6.76
CA ARG A 380 13.13 21.14 -6.88
C ARG A 380 13.51 19.89 -7.65
N SER A 381 12.97 18.76 -7.23
CA SER A 381 13.09 17.49 -7.94
C SER A 381 11.70 16.92 -8.22
N PRO A 382 11.46 16.35 -9.40
CA PRO A 382 10.21 15.65 -9.66
C PRO A 382 10.20 14.37 -8.83
N TYR A 383 9.04 14.02 -8.27
CA TYR A 383 8.90 12.80 -7.46
C TYR A 383 7.90 11.81 -8.04
N GLU A 384 6.91 12.26 -8.80
CA GLU A 384 5.83 11.44 -9.33
C GLU A 384 5.25 12.05 -10.60
N ILE A 385 5.00 11.21 -11.60
CA ILE A 385 4.33 11.58 -12.86
C ILE A 385 2.89 11.08 -12.83
N ASN A 386 1.94 11.99 -12.97
CA ASN A 386 0.50 11.73 -12.96
C ASN A 386 -0.04 11.72 -14.39
N VAL A 387 -0.24 10.50 -14.89
CA VAL A 387 -0.65 10.21 -16.26
C VAL A 387 -1.18 8.77 -16.33
N THR A 388 -2.19 8.52 -17.14
CA THR A 388 -2.60 7.14 -17.45
C THR A 388 -1.48 6.44 -18.22
N TYR A 389 -1.24 5.16 -17.94
CA TYR A 389 -0.09 4.48 -18.53
C TYR A 389 -0.17 4.38 -20.07
N MET A 390 -1.39 4.34 -20.64
CA MET A 390 -1.59 4.39 -22.08
C MET A 390 -1.15 5.72 -22.70
N ASP A 391 -1.36 6.83 -21.99
CA ASP A 391 -0.95 8.17 -22.43
C ASP A 391 0.54 8.36 -22.18
N ALA A 392 1.05 7.83 -21.08
CA ALA A 392 2.48 7.84 -20.76
C ALA A 392 3.33 7.14 -21.83
N LEU A 393 2.82 6.08 -22.46
CA LEU A 393 3.55 5.32 -23.49
C LEU A 393 3.57 5.99 -24.87
N SER A 394 2.81 7.08 -25.10
CA SER A 394 2.53 7.54 -26.45
C SER A 394 2.31 9.04 -26.54
N ASP A 395 2.96 9.66 -27.52
CA ASP A 395 2.78 11.06 -27.90
C ASP A 395 1.30 11.42 -28.04
N ARG A 396 0.91 12.64 -27.66
CA ARG A 396 -0.46 13.16 -27.59
C ARG A 396 -1.26 12.95 -28.87
N TYR A 397 -0.59 13.05 -30.02
CA TYR A 397 -1.21 12.90 -31.34
C TYR A 397 -1.09 11.48 -31.94
N SER A 398 -0.59 10.51 -31.18
CA SER A 398 -0.58 9.10 -31.59
C SER A 398 -2.00 8.61 -31.87
N THR A 399 -2.17 7.86 -32.95
CA THR A 399 -3.40 7.13 -33.28
C THR A 399 -3.68 6.03 -32.26
N ASP A 400 -4.93 5.58 -32.16
CA ASP A 400 -5.30 4.49 -31.26
C ASP A 400 -4.55 3.20 -31.57
N ASP A 401 -4.29 2.90 -32.86
CA ASP A 401 -3.49 1.73 -33.26
C ASP A 401 -2.05 1.80 -32.73
N GLN A 402 -1.42 2.97 -32.79
CA GLN A 402 -0.06 3.17 -32.24
C GLN A 402 -0.05 3.04 -30.73
N ARG A 403 -1.06 3.60 -30.05
CA ARG A 403 -1.21 3.52 -28.60
C ARG A 403 -1.40 2.08 -28.16
N LEU A 404 -2.31 1.37 -28.81
CA LEU A 404 -2.56 -0.04 -28.54
C LEU A 404 -1.31 -0.90 -28.77
N ALA A 405 -0.55 -0.66 -29.85
CA ALA A 405 0.69 -1.39 -30.11
C ALA A 405 1.72 -1.20 -28.99
N ARG A 406 1.96 0.05 -28.54
CA ARG A 406 2.88 0.33 -27.43
C ARG A 406 2.37 -0.20 -26.09
N PHE A 407 1.06 -0.15 -25.88
CA PHE A 407 0.41 -0.67 -24.69
C PHE A 407 0.53 -2.19 -24.58
N ILE A 408 0.29 -2.91 -25.69
CA ILE A 408 0.49 -4.36 -25.78
C ILE A 408 1.96 -4.71 -25.56
N LEU A 409 2.90 -3.96 -26.14
CA LEU A 409 4.33 -4.17 -25.91
C LEU A 409 4.68 -4.09 -24.41
N ALA A 410 4.23 -3.03 -23.73
CA ALA A 410 4.50 -2.84 -22.31
C ALA A 410 3.86 -3.96 -21.46
N HIS A 411 2.61 -4.32 -21.73
CA HIS A 411 1.93 -5.38 -20.98
C HIS A 411 2.46 -6.78 -21.29
N ALA A 412 3.01 -7.02 -22.48
CA ALA A 412 3.73 -8.25 -22.77
C ALA A 412 5.00 -8.38 -21.91
N ILE A 413 5.70 -7.27 -21.64
CA ILE A 413 6.80 -7.25 -20.67
C ILE A 413 6.26 -7.60 -19.29
N LEU A 414 5.23 -6.88 -18.80
CA LEU A 414 4.62 -7.14 -17.49
C LEU A 414 4.23 -8.60 -17.27
N LEU A 415 3.50 -9.19 -18.23
CA LEU A 415 2.96 -10.54 -18.12
C LEU A 415 4.00 -11.65 -18.29
N SER A 416 5.17 -11.34 -18.84
CA SER A 416 6.28 -12.30 -18.99
C SER A 416 7.40 -12.10 -17.98
N PHE A 417 7.36 -11.02 -17.19
CA PHE A 417 8.39 -10.69 -16.21
C PHE A 417 8.28 -11.62 -14.98
N PRO A 418 9.40 -12.14 -14.43
CA PRO A 418 9.37 -12.98 -13.25
C PRO A 418 8.69 -12.28 -12.07
N GLY A 419 7.62 -12.88 -11.54
CA GLY A 419 6.78 -12.31 -10.49
C GLY A 419 5.30 -12.53 -10.75
N VAL A 420 4.46 -12.01 -9.87
CA VAL A 420 3.00 -11.99 -10.05
C VAL A 420 2.60 -10.67 -10.72
N PRO A 421 2.02 -10.70 -11.94
CA PRO A 421 1.56 -9.50 -12.62
C PRO A 421 0.25 -8.98 -12.03
N ALA A 422 0.19 -7.66 -11.86
CA ALA A 422 -0.98 -6.92 -11.44
C ALA A 422 -1.32 -5.83 -12.46
N ILE A 423 -2.58 -5.79 -12.87
CA ILE A 423 -3.09 -4.85 -13.87
C ILE A 423 -4.13 -3.96 -13.19
N TYR A 424 -3.95 -2.65 -13.29
CA TYR A 424 -4.95 -1.69 -12.81
C TYR A 424 -6.15 -1.61 -13.77
N ILE A 425 -7.36 -1.56 -13.23
CA ILE A 425 -8.60 -1.64 -14.02
C ILE A 425 -8.67 -0.62 -15.17
N GLN A 426 -8.11 0.58 -15.00
CA GLN A 426 -8.06 1.61 -16.04
C GLN A 426 -7.25 1.17 -17.27
N SER A 427 -6.26 0.29 -17.09
CA SER A 427 -5.49 -0.33 -18.17
C SER A 427 -6.34 -1.32 -18.98
N ILE A 428 -7.30 -2.00 -18.35
CA ILE A 428 -8.25 -2.89 -19.03
C ILE A 428 -9.34 -2.11 -19.76
N LEU A 429 -9.79 -1.01 -19.19
CA LEU A 429 -10.80 -0.13 -19.79
C LEU A 429 -10.25 0.73 -20.94
N GLY A 430 -8.92 0.83 -21.07
CA GLY A 430 -8.28 1.69 -22.07
C GLY A 430 -8.48 3.18 -21.76
N SER A 431 -8.53 3.54 -20.49
CA SER A 431 -8.83 4.90 -20.06
C SER A 431 -7.72 5.88 -20.43
N ARG A 432 -8.13 7.12 -20.70
CA ARG A 432 -7.29 8.28 -21.04
C ARG A 432 -7.17 9.20 -19.82
N ASN A 433 -6.24 10.17 -19.86
CA ASN A 433 -6.15 11.18 -18.80
C ASN A 433 -7.48 11.93 -18.59
N ASP A 434 -7.90 12.05 -17.33
CA ASP A 434 -9.08 12.80 -16.93
C ASP A 434 -8.71 14.24 -16.50
N TYR A 435 -8.48 15.11 -17.48
CA TYR A 435 -8.15 16.52 -17.24
C TYR A 435 -9.31 17.31 -16.61
N ASP A 436 -10.55 16.91 -16.90
CA ASP A 436 -11.74 17.55 -16.33
C ASP A 436 -11.83 17.22 -14.84
N GLY A 437 -11.57 15.97 -14.45
CA GLY A 437 -11.47 15.53 -13.06
C GLY A 437 -10.42 16.30 -12.27
N VAL A 438 -9.22 16.48 -12.83
CA VAL A 438 -8.17 17.32 -12.22
C VAL A 438 -8.67 18.75 -11.99
N THR A 439 -9.31 19.34 -13.00
CA THR A 439 -9.83 20.72 -12.92
C THR A 439 -10.93 20.85 -11.86
N GLN A 440 -11.81 19.86 -11.73
CA GLN A 440 -12.90 19.84 -10.75
C GLN A 440 -12.38 19.68 -9.31
N LEU A 441 -11.36 18.85 -9.11
CA LEU A 441 -10.77 18.59 -7.80
C LEU A 441 -9.80 19.69 -7.36
N GLY A 442 -9.28 20.50 -8.30
CA GLY A 442 -8.42 21.64 -8.00
C GLY A 442 -7.01 21.26 -7.54
N VAL A 443 -6.56 20.06 -7.91
CA VAL A 443 -5.22 19.50 -7.64
C VAL A 443 -4.22 19.81 -8.74
#